data_AF-A0A923HLJ8-F1
#
_entry.id   AF-A0A923HLJ8-F1
#
_cell.length_a   1.000
_cell.length_b   1.000
_cell.length_c   1.000
_cell.angle_alpha   90.00
_cell.angle_beta   90.00
_cell.angle_gamma   90.00
#
_symmetry.space_group_name_H-M   'P 1'
#
loop_
_entity.id
_entity.type
_entity.pdbx_description
1 polymer ?
#
loop_
_entity_poly.entity_id
_entity_poly.type
_entity_poly.pdbx_seq_one_letter_code
_entity_poly.pdbx_strand_id
1 'polypeptide(L)'
;MCATPITVNVPVEQLCIGLYVHLDVSWLDHSFALNSFKIKTEQEIVALKQLGLKTIRVNPSKSDCRPLPPVPRTPGQPEASTAVAIVTPEEQEKIKEKRARVERLIKERAAIAECEKQLLKAAGTLKNITKNLFARPQESVRQADELIQQMVDSLLVDKDIAIHLMNDKIVGEETYYHSLNTAVLTMMVAKELSFSAADIKLLGMGCLFHDIGKIEIPDRIVNKTFELTRAEQNLLQQHCHYGQQIAEKLGLSKPIVDIITQHHEYADGSGYPSFLRGDKISPLARIVAVTNTYDNLCNRPNHADSMSPHEAMSYMFGKMRKQFDPAVLNLFIRSMGIYPPGTIVKLSDATLGMVVAVNSGKPLRPSVLIYDPGVPKSEAIILDLEHEPILEISESLKPAQLSAEVYDYLSPRKRTTYFFDSERQKAPAH
;
A
#
# COMPACT_ATOMS: atom_id res chain seq x y z
N MET A 1 16.33 19.03 -19.47
CA MET A 1 17.67 18.46 -19.74
C MET A 1 18.54 18.77 -18.52
N CYS A 2 18.65 17.84 -17.57
CA CYS A 2 19.51 18.03 -16.39
C CYS A 2 20.97 17.80 -16.81
N ALA A 3 21.81 18.81 -16.61
CA ALA A 3 23.25 18.71 -16.87
C ALA A 3 23.84 17.60 -16.00
N THR A 4 24.58 16.67 -16.61
CA THR A 4 25.36 15.66 -15.91
C THR A 4 26.35 16.37 -14.98
N PRO A 5 26.37 16.10 -13.67
CA PRO A 5 27.33 16.74 -12.78
C PRO A 5 28.76 16.40 -13.23
N ILE A 6 29.60 17.42 -13.35
CA ILE A 6 31.02 17.26 -13.70
C ILE A 6 31.72 16.53 -12.55
N THR A 7 31.99 15.24 -12.72
CA THR A 7 32.76 14.43 -11.76
C THR A 7 34.16 14.18 -12.31
N VAL A 8 35.17 14.19 -11.42
CA VAL A 8 36.57 13.89 -11.74
C VAL A 8 37.01 12.61 -11.04
N ASN A 9 37.76 11.75 -11.73
CA ASN A 9 38.34 10.56 -11.13
C ASN A 9 39.60 10.94 -10.36
N VAL A 10 39.60 10.68 -9.05
CA VAL A 10 40.68 11.04 -8.14
C VAL A 10 41.28 9.75 -7.56
N PRO A 11 42.61 9.57 -7.56
CA PRO A 11 43.25 8.44 -6.88
C PRO A 11 42.91 8.43 -5.39
N VAL A 12 42.71 7.24 -4.83
CA VAL A 12 42.23 7.10 -3.43
C VAL A 12 43.25 7.64 -2.41
N GLU A 13 44.52 7.72 -2.81
CA GLU A 13 45.60 8.33 -2.03
C GLU A 13 45.47 9.84 -1.87
N GLN A 14 44.70 10.49 -2.76
CA GLN A 14 44.49 11.94 -2.77
C GLN A 14 43.21 12.36 -2.01
N LEU A 15 42.50 11.41 -1.40
CA LEU A 15 41.29 11.71 -0.63
C LEU A 15 41.61 12.46 0.67
N CYS A 16 40.82 13.48 0.96
CA CYS A 16 40.85 14.25 2.19
C CYS A 16 39.44 14.58 2.67
N ILE A 17 39.32 14.95 3.95
CA ILE A 17 38.07 15.37 4.56
C ILE A 17 37.54 16.60 3.82
N GLY A 18 36.25 16.61 3.50
CA GLY A 18 35.57 17.66 2.75
C GLY A 18 35.31 17.33 1.28
N LEU A 19 35.87 16.25 0.72
CA LEU A 19 35.57 15.80 -0.64
C LEU A 19 34.19 15.11 -0.70
N TYR A 20 33.43 15.39 -1.75
CA TYR A 20 32.18 14.69 -2.06
C TYR A 20 32.46 13.56 -3.05
N VAL A 21 32.39 12.32 -2.57
CA VAL A 21 32.74 11.11 -3.33
C VAL A 21 31.50 10.41 -3.88
N HIS A 22 31.68 9.71 -5.00
CA HIS A 22 30.76 8.76 -5.60
C HIS A 22 31.47 7.42 -5.76
N LEU A 23 30.89 6.39 -5.16
CA LEU A 23 31.37 5.02 -5.21
C LEU A 23 30.81 4.33 -6.45
N ASP A 24 31.72 3.83 -7.29
CA ASP A 24 31.39 3.05 -8.50
C ASP A 24 31.35 1.53 -8.22
N VAL A 25 31.12 1.19 -6.96
CA VAL A 25 30.90 -0.18 -6.48
C VAL A 25 29.44 -0.35 -6.10
N SER A 26 28.98 -1.60 -6.01
CA SER A 26 27.64 -1.86 -5.50
C SER A 26 27.53 -1.31 -4.07
N TRP A 27 26.40 -0.68 -3.76
CA TRP A 27 26.11 -0.19 -2.41
C TRP A 27 26.17 -1.29 -1.35
N LEU A 28 26.00 -2.54 -1.79
CA LEU A 28 26.07 -3.78 -1.01
C LEU A 28 27.50 -4.22 -0.65
N ASP A 29 28.51 -3.62 -1.28
CA ASP A 29 29.91 -4.02 -1.15
C ASP A 29 30.71 -3.10 -0.22
N HIS A 30 30.03 -2.18 0.47
CA HIS A 30 30.65 -1.29 1.44
C HIS A 30 29.76 -0.96 2.65
N SER A 31 30.40 -0.56 3.74
CA SER A 31 29.76 -0.22 5.02
C SER A 31 29.16 1.19 5.07
N PHE A 32 29.45 2.07 4.09
CA PHE A 32 28.87 3.41 4.04
C PHE A 32 27.35 3.42 3.84
N ALA A 33 26.69 4.42 4.40
CA ALA A 33 25.23 4.59 4.33
C ALA A 33 24.72 4.87 2.90
N LEU A 34 25.51 5.52 2.06
CA LEU A 34 25.14 5.95 0.70
C LEU A 34 26.28 5.69 -0.28
N ASN A 35 25.96 5.53 -1.57
CA ASN A 35 26.95 5.47 -2.65
C ASN A 35 27.61 6.83 -2.93
N SER A 36 27.08 7.90 -2.36
CA SER A 36 27.65 9.23 -2.50
C SER A 36 27.48 10.03 -1.24
N PHE A 37 28.56 10.60 -0.75
CA PHE A 37 28.58 11.33 0.51
C PHE A 37 29.80 12.24 0.56
N LYS A 38 29.75 13.22 1.47
CA LYS A 38 30.91 14.06 1.81
C LYS A 38 31.72 13.37 2.90
N ILE A 39 33.02 13.21 2.70
CA ILE A 39 33.94 12.67 3.71
C ILE A 39 34.03 13.66 4.87
N LYS A 40 33.72 13.22 6.09
CA LYS A 40 33.72 14.03 7.32
C LYS A 40 34.81 13.60 8.31
N THR A 41 35.29 12.37 8.22
CA THR A 41 36.19 11.76 9.20
C THR A 41 37.37 11.04 8.55
N GLU A 42 38.48 10.89 9.27
CA GLU A 42 39.61 10.08 8.81
C GLU A 42 39.27 8.59 8.71
N GLN A 43 38.36 8.10 9.56
CA GLN A 43 37.87 6.72 9.53
C GLN A 43 37.17 6.40 8.20
N GLU A 44 36.39 7.33 7.64
CA GLU A 44 35.79 7.15 6.32
C GLU A 44 36.84 7.05 5.22
N ILE A 45 37.95 7.81 5.29
CA ILE A 45 39.06 7.71 4.32
C ILE A 45 39.73 6.34 4.41
N VAL A 46 39.94 5.83 5.63
CA VAL A 46 40.49 4.48 5.84
C VAL A 46 39.57 3.42 5.25
N ALA A 47 38.27 3.49 5.54
CA ALA A 47 37.28 2.57 4.99
C ALA A 47 37.19 2.65 3.46
N LEU A 48 37.31 3.85 2.86
CA LEU A 48 37.36 4.03 1.40
C LEU A 48 38.60 3.39 0.77
N LYS A 49 39.76 3.46 1.44
CA LYS A 49 41.00 2.79 1.01
C LYS A 49 40.90 1.27 1.08
N GLN A 50 40.18 0.75 2.07
CA GLN A 50 39.97 -0.69 2.25
C GLN A 50 39.06 -1.32 1.18
N LEU A 51 38.29 -0.52 0.42
CA LEU A 51 37.51 -1.00 -0.72
C LEU A 51 38.38 -1.48 -1.91
N GLY A 52 39.70 -1.22 -1.88
CA GLY A 52 40.62 -1.66 -2.94
C GLY A 52 40.45 -0.93 -4.28
N LEU A 53 39.74 0.21 -4.28
CA LEU A 53 39.58 1.05 -5.47
C LEU A 53 40.86 1.82 -5.79
N LYS A 54 41.24 1.87 -7.07
CA LYS A 54 42.39 2.68 -7.53
C LYS A 54 42.04 4.16 -7.65
N THR A 55 40.80 4.44 -8.07
CA THR A 55 40.27 5.81 -8.26
C THR A 55 38.82 5.86 -7.82
N ILE A 56 38.39 7.00 -7.30
CA ILE A 56 37.00 7.29 -6.89
C ILE A 56 36.54 8.56 -7.59
N ARG A 57 35.27 8.59 -8.02
CA ARG A 57 34.67 9.80 -8.61
C ARG A 57 34.44 10.84 -7.52
N VAL A 58 34.94 12.05 -7.72
CA VAL A 58 34.73 13.18 -6.83
C VAL A 58 33.92 14.24 -7.58
N ASN A 59 32.97 14.85 -6.89
CA ASN A 59 32.21 15.99 -7.40
C ASN A 59 32.81 17.30 -6.83
N PRO A 60 33.56 18.09 -7.63
CA PRO A 60 34.20 19.30 -7.14
C PRO A 60 33.22 20.39 -6.71
N SER A 61 32.04 20.48 -7.32
CA SER A 61 31.06 21.54 -6.97
C SER A 61 30.35 21.28 -5.64
N LYS A 62 30.41 20.05 -5.13
CA LYS A 62 29.88 19.65 -3.81
C LYS A 62 30.97 19.42 -2.76
N SER A 63 32.24 19.59 -3.13
CA SER A 63 33.40 19.40 -2.25
C SER A 63 33.85 20.73 -1.64
N ASP A 64 34.24 20.71 -0.37
CA ASP A 64 34.71 21.90 0.36
C ASP A 64 36.22 22.12 0.20
N CYS A 65 36.91 21.14 -0.40
CA CYS A 65 38.35 21.13 -0.59
C CYS A 65 38.73 20.52 -1.94
N ARG A 66 40.01 20.66 -2.30
CA ARG A 66 40.60 19.98 -3.47
C ARG A 66 41.32 18.72 -3.01
N PRO A 67 41.42 17.70 -3.89
CA PRO A 67 42.24 16.52 -3.62
C PRO A 67 43.67 16.89 -3.23
N LEU A 68 44.29 16.06 -2.39
CA LEU A 68 45.69 16.23 -2.01
C LEU A 68 46.60 16.14 -3.24
N PRO A 69 47.71 16.89 -3.28
CA PRO A 69 48.65 16.82 -4.40
C PRO A 69 49.21 15.40 -4.57
N PRO A 70 49.46 14.96 -5.82
CA PRO A 70 50.04 13.65 -6.08
C PRO A 70 51.40 13.52 -5.40
N VAL A 71 51.57 12.46 -4.60
CA VAL A 71 52.86 12.13 -3.99
C VAL A 71 53.83 11.72 -5.10
N PRO A 72 55.05 12.30 -5.18
CA PRO A 72 56.03 11.91 -6.18
C PRO A 72 56.42 10.43 -6.00
N ARG A 73 56.16 9.60 -7.01
CA ARG A 73 56.61 8.21 -7.01
C ARG A 73 58.10 8.18 -7.37
N THR A 74 58.94 7.73 -6.46
CA THR A 74 60.34 7.41 -6.75
C THR A 74 60.37 6.10 -7.55
N PRO A 75 60.98 6.04 -8.75
CA PRO A 75 61.06 4.80 -9.51
C PRO A 75 62.00 3.82 -8.79
N GLY A 76 61.44 2.71 -8.29
CA GLY A 76 62.23 1.63 -7.65
C GLY A 76 61.68 1.06 -6.35
N GLN A 77 60.56 1.54 -5.80
CA GLN A 77 59.90 0.83 -4.72
C GLN A 77 59.10 -0.36 -5.27
N PRO A 78 59.26 -1.58 -4.71
CA PRO A 78 58.47 -2.74 -5.12
C PRO A 78 56.99 -2.41 -4.94
N GLU A 79 56.16 -2.88 -5.88
CA GLU A 79 54.70 -2.83 -5.75
C GLU A 79 54.34 -3.34 -4.36
N ALA A 80 53.84 -2.45 -3.51
CA ALA A 80 53.29 -2.84 -2.22
C ALA A 80 52.21 -3.86 -2.54
N SER A 81 52.53 -5.12 -2.22
CA SER A 81 51.65 -6.28 -2.26
C SER A 81 50.23 -5.81 -1.96
N THR A 82 49.32 -6.06 -2.89
CA THR A 82 47.87 -5.98 -2.66
C THR A 82 47.57 -6.74 -1.38
N ALA A 83 47.55 -6.00 -0.27
CA ALA A 83 47.07 -6.50 0.99
C ALA A 83 45.58 -6.73 0.75
N VAL A 84 45.22 -8.01 0.59
CA VAL A 84 43.83 -8.45 0.57
C VAL A 84 43.18 -7.82 1.78
N ALA A 85 42.16 -6.98 1.54
CA ALA A 85 41.42 -6.28 2.57
C ALA A 85 40.89 -7.31 3.58
N ILE A 86 41.51 -7.38 4.76
CA ILE A 86 40.96 -8.14 5.87
C ILE A 86 39.85 -7.27 6.45
N VAL A 87 38.65 -7.38 5.86
CA VAL A 87 37.43 -6.79 6.41
C VAL A 87 37.27 -7.35 7.82
N THR A 88 37.13 -6.48 8.82
CA THR A 88 37.04 -6.92 10.22
C THR A 88 35.79 -7.80 10.43
N PRO A 89 35.78 -8.75 11.37
CA PRO A 89 34.59 -9.58 11.65
C PRO A 89 33.34 -8.75 11.94
N GLU A 90 33.48 -7.61 12.61
CA GLU A 90 32.38 -6.67 12.87
C GLU A 90 31.85 -5.99 11.60
N GLU A 91 32.73 -5.63 10.66
CA GLU A 91 32.31 -5.09 9.36
C GLU A 91 31.71 -6.17 8.46
N GLN A 92 32.21 -7.41 8.52
CA GLN A 92 31.62 -8.53 7.80
C GLN A 92 30.20 -8.81 8.27
N GLU A 93 29.94 -8.77 9.59
CA GLU A 93 28.60 -8.98 10.12
C GLU A 93 27.65 -7.83 9.75
N LYS A 94 28.10 -6.57 9.83
CA LYS A 94 27.32 -5.41 9.36
C LYS A 94 26.99 -5.47 7.86
N ILE A 95 27.93 -5.94 7.03
CA ILE A 95 27.71 -6.12 5.58
C ILE A 95 26.70 -7.26 5.34
N LYS A 96 26.78 -8.34 6.10
CA LYS A 96 25.85 -9.47 6.02
C LYS A 96 24.42 -9.07 6.43
N GLU A 97 24.27 -8.34 7.54
CA GLU A 97 22.99 -7.76 7.98
C GLU A 97 22.41 -6.80 6.93
N LYS A 98 23.25 -5.91 6.37
CA LYS A 98 22.85 -4.96 5.32
C LYS A 98 22.42 -5.68 4.04
N ARG A 99 23.11 -6.76 3.63
CA ARG A 99 22.75 -7.59 2.49
C ARG A 99 21.42 -8.32 2.72
N ALA A 100 21.23 -8.93 3.88
CA ALA A 100 19.96 -9.57 4.24
C ALA A 100 18.79 -8.57 4.23
N ARG A 101 19.02 -7.36 4.74
CA ARG A 101 18.03 -6.27 4.71
C ARG A 101 17.66 -5.86 3.29
N VAL A 102 18.63 -5.71 2.38
CA VAL A 102 18.33 -5.36 0.98
C VAL A 102 17.61 -6.48 0.26
N GLU A 103 18.04 -7.73 0.45
CA GLU A 103 17.36 -8.87 -0.17
C GLU A 103 15.89 -8.92 0.27
N ARG A 104 15.62 -8.66 1.55
CA ARG A 104 14.27 -8.53 2.08
C ARG A 104 13.49 -7.38 1.42
N LEU A 105 14.08 -6.18 1.32
CA LEU A 105 13.44 -5.04 0.66
C LEU A 105 13.13 -5.31 -0.82
N ILE A 106 14.01 -6.01 -1.53
CA ILE A 106 13.79 -6.43 -2.93
C ILE A 106 12.61 -7.39 -3.01
N LYS A 107 12.55 -8.39 -2.12
CA LYS A 107 11.43 -9.36 -2.05
C LYS A 107 10.11 -8.65 -1.73
N GLU A 108 10.07 -7.78 -0.74
CA GLU A 108 8.87 -7.02 -0.36
C GLU A 108 8.38 -6.14 -1.51
N ARG A 109 9.28 -5.44 -2.21
CA ARG A 109 8.93 -4.63 -3.37
C ARG A 109 8.43 -5.46 -4.55
N ALA A 110 9.03 -6.63 -4.79
CA ALA A 110 8.57 -7.55 -5.82
C ALA A 110 7.16 -8.08 -5.52
N ALA A 111 6.88 -8.42 -4.25
CA ALA A 111 5.54 -8.84 -3.82
C ALA A 111 4.51 -7.72 -4.03
N ILE A 112 4.82 -6.48 -3.61
CA ILE A 112 3.95 -5.31 -3.83
C ILE A 112 3.70 -5.09 -5.33
N ALA A 113 4.73 -5.19 -6.17
CA ALA A 113 4.61 -4.99 -7.61
C ALA A 113 3.72 -6.05 -8.28
N GLU A 114 3.83 -7.32 -7.89
CA GLU A 114 2.94 -8.37 -8.41
C GLU A 114 1.50 -8.17 -7.92
N CYS A 115 1.33 -7.74 -6.67
CA CYS A 115 0.02 -7.40 -6.10
C CYS A 115 -0.64 -6.22 -6.86
N GLU A 116 0.12 -5.16 -7.20
CA GLU A 116 -0.35 -4.04 -8.04
C GLU A 116 -0.77 -4.54 -9.43
N LYS A 117 -0.02 -5.46 -10.04
CA LYS A 117 -0.34 -6.04 -11.34
C LYS A 117 -1.60 -6.91 -11.30
N GLN A 118 -1.80 -7.70 -10.25
CA GLN A 118 -3.01 -8.49 -10.05
C GLN A 118 -4.25 -7.60 -9.88
N LEU A 119 -4.13 -6.53 -9.09
CA LEU A 119 -5.19 -5.52 -8.95
C LEU A 119 -5.55 -4.90 -10.30
N LEU A 120 -4.56 -4.43 -11.08
CA LEU A 120 -4.81 -3.81 -12.39
C LEU A 120 -5.50 -4.78 -13.35
N LYS A 121 -5.12 -6.06 -13.32
CA LYS A 121 -5.79 -7.11 -14.09
C LYS A 121 -7.24 -7.29 -13.62
N ALA A 122 -7.49 -7.37 -12.32
CA ALA A 122 -8.83 -7.50 -11.75
C ALA A 122 -9.73 -6.30 -12.10
N ALA A 123 -9.22 -5.08 -11.97
CA ALA A 123 -9.92 -3.85 -12.37
C ALA A 123 -10.24 -3.84 -13.88
N GLY A 124 -9.29 -4.24 -14.72
CA GLY A 124 -9.50 -4.39 -16.16
C GLY A 124 -10.59 -5.43 -16.50
N THR A 125 -10.61 -6.56 -15.80
CA THR A 125 -11.66 -7.57 -15.94
C THR A 125 -13.02 -7.00 -15.52
N LEU A 126 -13.11 -6.32 -14.39
CA LEU A 126 -14.37 -5.72 -13.91
C LEU A 126 -14.91 -4.64 -14.86
N LYS A 127 -14.03 -3.83 -15.44
CA LYS A 127 -14.37 -2.88 -16.49
C LYS A 127 -14.97 -3.58 -17.72
N ASN A 128 -14.38 -4.70 -18.14
CA ASN A 128 -14.90 -5.50 -19.25
C ASN A 128 -16.25 -6.15 -18.92
N ILE A 129 -16.42 -6.66 -17.70
CA ILE A 129 -17.69 -7.22 -17.21
C ILE A 129 -18.80 -6.18 -17.30
N THR A 130 -18.56 -4.99 -16.78
CA THR A 130 -19.54 -3.90 -16.75
C THR A 130 -19.91 -3.42 -18.15
N LYS A 131 -18.90 -3.21 -19.01
CA LYS A 131 -19.12 -2.77 -20.41
C LYS A 131 -19.94 -3.78 -21.22
N ASN A 132 -19.74 -5.07 -20.98
CA ASN A 132 -20.40 -6.12 -21.76
C ASN A 132 -21.64 -6.71 -21.07
N LEU A 133 -22.00 -6.25 -19.87
CA LEU A 133 -23.02 -6.88 -19.03
C LEU A 133 -24.36 -7.08 -19.77
N PHE A 134 -24.82 -6.06 -20.50
CA PHE A 134 -26.08 -6.15 -21.24
C PHE A 134 -25.94 -6.85 -22.59
N ALA A 135 -24.77 -6.77 -23.23
CA ALA A 135 -24.53 -7.41 -24.52
C ALA A 135 -24.29 -8.93 -24.38
N ARG A 136 -23.64 -9.35 -23.28
CA ARG A 136 -23.20 -10.73 -23.02
C ARG A 136 -23.35 -11.09 -21.53
N PRO A 137 -24.57 -11.09 -20.98
CA PRO A 137 -24.81 -11.22 -19.54
C PRO A 137 -24.23 -12.49 -18.91
N GLN A 138 -24.44 -13.64 -19.55
CA GLN A 138 -23.95 -14.93 -19.05
C GLN A 138 -22.41 -15.01 -19.06
N GLU A 139 -21.76 -14.43 -20.08
CA GLU A 139 -20.30 -14.34 -20.15
C GLU A 139 -19.76 -13.41 -19.04
N SER A 140 -20.37 -12.25 -18.85
CA SER A 140 -20.01 -11.30 -17.79
C SER A 140 -20.13 -11.90 -16.39
N VAL A 141 -21.22 -12.63 -16.10
CA VAL A 141 -21.39 -13.31 -14.80
C VAL A 141 -20.34 -14.40 -14.61
N ARG A 142 -20.04 -15.18 -15.65
CA ARG A 142 -18.99 -16.19 -15.60
C ARG A 142 -17.60 -15.59 -15.36
N GLN A 143 -17.27 -14.48 -16.03
CA GLN A 143 -16.00 -13.77 -15.82
C GLN A 143 -15.89 -13.22 -14.39
N ALA A 144 -16.99 -12.72 -13.82
CA ALA A 144 -17.03 -12.29 -12.42
C ALA A 144 -16.80 -13.48 -11.47
N ASP A 145 -17.44 -14.62 -11.73
CA ASP A 145 -17.28 -15.85 -10.95
C ASP A 145 -15.83 -16.36 -10.97
N GLU A 146 -15.20 -16.40 -12.14
CA GLU A 146 -13.79 -16.79 -12.32
C GLU A 146 -12.83 -15.83 -11.61
N LEU A 147 -13.10 -14.51 -11.66
CA LEU A 147 -12.31 -13.51 -10.96
C LEU A 147 -12.40 -13.70 -9.44
N ILE A 148 -13.61 -13.82 -8.89
CA ILE A 148 -13.80 -14.01 -7.46
C ILE A 148 -13.24 -15.37 -7.02
N GLN A 149 -13.37 -16.42 -7.82
CA GLN A 149 -12.76 -17.71 -7.49
C GLN A 149 -11.24 -17.58 -7.33
N GLN A 150 -10.56 -16.89 -8.26
CA GLN A 150 -9.11 -16.63 -8.14
C GLN A 150 -8.76 -15.85 -6.86
N MET A 151 -9.58 -14.85 -6.50
CA MET A 151 -9.39 -14.09 -5.26
C MET A 151 -9.63 -14.94 -4.01
N VAL A 152 -10.62 -15.83 -4.02
CA VAL A 152 -10.89 -16.78 -2.91
C VAL A 152 -9.74 -17.75 -2.75
N ASP A 153 -9.27 -18.35 -3.85
CA ASP A 153 -8.16 -19.30 -3.84
C ASP A 153 -6.89 -18.63 -3.29
N SER A 154 -6.59 -17.41 -3.75
CA SER A 154 -5.49 -16.59 -3.22
C SER A 154 -5.65 -16.28 -1.74
N LEU A 155 -6.86 -15.92 -1.30
CA LEU A 155 -7.13 -15.53 0.09
C LEU A 155 -7.00 -16.69 1.08
N LEU A 156 -7.36 -17.91 0.65
CA LEU A 156 -7.39 -19.10 1.51
C LEU A 156 -6.02 -19.79 1.64
N VAL A 157 -5.07 -19.50 0.74
CA VAL A 157 -3.71 -20.06 0.79
C VAL A 157 -2.89 -19.48 1.95
N ASP A 158 -2.99 -18.18 2.20
CA ASP A 158 -2.19 -17.53 3.24
C ASP A 158 -2.80 -17.65 4.64
N LYS A 159 -1.98 -17.92 5.66
CA LYS A 159 -2.47 -17.90 7.06
C LYS A 159 -2.74 -16.47 7.54
N ASP A 160 -1.91 -15.53 7.11
CA ASP A 160 -1.99 -14.12 7.48
C ASP A 160 -2.44 -13.33 6.25
N ILE A 161 -3.51 -12.54 6.37
CA ILE A 161 -3.96 -11.68 5.28
C ILE A 161 -3.20 -10.36 5.42
N ALA A 162 -2.30 -10.08 4.47
CA ALA A 162 -1.78 -8.73 4.33
C ALA A 162 -2.58 -7.99 3.26
N ILE A 163 -3.03 -6.79 3.62
CA ILE A 163 -3.64 -5.85 2.68
C ILE A 163 -2.62 -4.79 2.33
N HIS A 164 -2.37 -4.62 1.03
CA HIS A 164 -1.48 -3.59 0.51
C HIS A 164 -2.24 -2.41 -0.06
N LEU A 165 -1.63 -1.23 0.11
CA LEU A 165 -2.11 0.00 -0.48
C LEU A 165 -1.59 0.16 -1.93
N MET A 166 -2.45 0.21 -2.97
CA MET A 166 -2.10 0.26 -4.43
C MET A 166 -2.18 1.62 -5.20
N ASN A 167 -1.16 1.94 -6.02
CA ASN A 167 -0.93 3.29 -6.58
C ASN A 167 -2.08 3.82 -7.46
N ASP A 168 -2.37 5.12 -7.33
CA ASP A 168 -3.31 5.88 -8.16
C ASP A 168 -2.71 6.11 -9.56
N LYS A 169 -2.92 5.19 -10.50
CA LYS A 169 -2.52 5.41 -11.91
C LYS A 169 -3.66 5.68 -12.87
N ILE A 170 -4.93 5.62 -12.45
CA ILE A 170 -6.05 5.68 -13.40
C ILE A 170 -7.19 6.59 -12.90
N VAL A 171 -7.33 7.75 -13.55
CA VAL A 171 -8.45 8.68 -13.41
C VAL A 171 -9.65 8.15 -14.21
N GLY A 172 -10.86 8.18 -13.65
CA GLY A 172 -12.10 7.81 -14.36
C GLY A 172 -12.54 6.35 -14.29
N GLU A 173 -11.92 5.53 -13.43
CA GLU A 173 -12.27 4.10 -13.21
C GLU A 173 -12.83 3.82 -11.80
N GLU A 174 -13.43 4.84 -11.23
CA GLU A 174 -13.65 5.06 -9.81
C GLU A 174 -14.61 4.04 -9.18
N THR A 175 -15.69 3.71 -9.89
CA THR A 175 -16.69 2.72 -9.47
C THR A 175 -16.14 1.29 -9.47
N TYR A 176 -15.17 0.99 -10.34
CA TYR A 176 -14.57 -0.36 -10.42
C TYR A 176 -13.68 -0.62 -9.21
N TYR A 177 -12.87 0.37 -8.82
CA TYR A 177 -12.05 0.27 -7.61
C TYR A 177 -12.90 0.17 -6.35
N HIS A 178 -14.02 0.89 -6.27
CA HIS A 178 -14.95 0.78 -5.14
C HIS A 178 -15.46 -0.66 -4.97
N SER A 179 -15.99 -1.26 -6.04
CA SER A 179 -16.52 -2.62 -5.98
C SER A 179 -15.45 -3.65 -5.62
N LEU A 180 -14.23 -3.48 -6.16
CA LEU A 180 -13.10 -4.36 -5.89
C LEU A 180 -12.56 -4.20 -4.45
N ASN A 181 -12.43 -2.97 -3.95
CA ASN A 181 -12.06 -2.70 -2.57
C ASN A 181 -13.07 -3.30 -1.60
N THR A 182 -14.36 -3.05 -1.83
CA THR A 182 -15.44 -3.60 -1.00
C THR A 182 -15.38 -5.14 -1.04
N ALA A 183 -15.10 -5.76 -2.18
CA ALA A 183 -14.92 -7.21 -2.27
C ALA A 183 -13.71 -7.70 -1.45
N VAL A 184 -12.52 -7.12 -1.63
CA VAL A 184 -11.30 -7.48 -0.90
C VAL A 184 -11.51 -7.37 0.61
N LEU A 185 -12.02 -6.23 1.09
CA LEU A 185 -12.27 -5.97 2.50
C LEU A 185 -13.32 -6.93 3.08
N THR A 186 -14.40 -7.19 2.35
CA THR A 186 -15.48 -8.08 2.80
C THR A 186 -15.00 -9.52 2.88
N MET A 187 -14.28 -9.99 1.87
CA MET A 187 -13.74 -11.34 1.83
C MET A 187 -12.71 -11.56 2.96
N MET A 188 -11.88 -10.55 3.27
CA MET A 188 -10.99 -10.58 4.44
C MET A 188 -11.79 -10.81 5.74
N VAL A 189 -12.83 -10.00 5.99
CA VAL A 189 -13.66 -10.13 7.19
C VAL A 189 -14.35 -11.49 7.24
N ALA A 190 -14.84 -11.98 6.10
CA ALA A 190 -15.49 -13.29 6.02
C ALA A 190 -14.53 -14.45 6.34
N LYS A 191 -13.29 -14.37 5.87
CA LYS A 191 -12.25 -15.34 6.24
C LYS A 191 -11.98 -15.32 7.75
N GLU A 192 -11.86 -14.14 8.35
CA GLU A 192 -11.69 -13.99 9.80
C GLU A 192 -12.90 -14.49 10.61
N LEU A 193 -14.12 -14.44 10.04
CA LEU A 193 -15.32 -15.09 10.58
C LEU A 193 -15.35 -16.61 10.34
N SER A 194 -14.32 -17.19 9.73
CA SER A 194 -14.24 -18.61 9.35
C SER A 194 -15.37 -19.06 8.42
N PHE A 195 -15.82 -18.17 7.52
CA PHE A 195 -16.82 -18.52 6.52
C PHE A 195 -16.27 -19.54 5.52
N SER A 196 -17.17 -20.35 4.96
CA SER A 196 -16.78 -21.32 3.93
C SER A 196 -16.29 -20.61 2.67
N ALA A 197 -15.47 -21.29 1.86
CA ALA A 197 -15.04 -20.77 0.56
C ALA A 197 -16.24 -20.36 -0.34
N ALA A 198 -17.35 -21.10 -0.24
CA ALA A 198 -18.58 -20.80 -0.96
C ALA A 198 -19.25 -19.51 -0.48
N ASP A 199 -19.30 -19.26 0.84
CA ASP A 199 -19.87 -18.03 1.39
C ASP A 199 -19.00 -16.81 1.09
N ILE A 200 -17.67 -16.95 1.17
CA ILE A 200 -16.73 -15.90 0.77
C ILE A 200 -16.91 -15.57 -0.71
N LYS A 201 -17.11 -16.58 -1.57
CA LYS A 201 -17.40 -16.39 -2.99
C LYS A 201 -18.72 -15.65 -3.21
N LEU A 202 -19.78 -15.99 -2.49
CA LEU A 202 -21.07 -15.27 -2.55
C LEU A 202 -20.92 -13.79 -2.14
N LEU A 203 -20.15 -13.51 -1.08
CA LEU A 203 -19.83 -12.16 -0.67
C LEU A 203 -19.04 -11.40 -1.74
N GLY A 204 -17.99 -12.00 -2.29
CA GLY A 204 -17.20 -11.41 -3.36
C GLY A 204 -18.05 -11.05 -4.58
N MET A 205 -18.90 -11.99 -5.03
CA MET A 205 -19.85 -11.75 -6.12
C MET A 205 -20.85 -10.65 -5.77
N GLY A 206 -21.41 -10.67 -4.56
CA GLY A 206 -22.28 -9.61 -4.05
C GLY A 206 -21.61 -8.24 -4.10
N CYS A 207 -20.37 -8.11 -3.67
CA CYS A 207 -19.61 -6.86 -3.70
C CYS A 207 -19.28 -6.39 -5.12
N LEU A 208 -19.03 -7.28 -6.09
CA LEU A 208 -18.82 -6.83 -7.48
C LEU A 208 -20.07 -6.22 -8.10
N PHE A 209 -21.26 -6.69 -7.69
CA PHE A 209 -22.53 -6.27 -8.28
C PHE A 209 -23.38 -5.37 -7.37
N HIS A 210 -22.96 -5.09 -6.13
CA HIS A 210 -23.80 -4.37 -5.15
C HIS A 210 -24.32 -3.03 -5.68
N ASP A 211 -23.48 -2.35 -6.44
CA ASP A 211 -23.73 -1.04 -7.03
C ASP A 211 -24.21 -1.09 -8.48
N ILE A 212 -24.51 -2.26 -9.04
CA ILE A 212 -24.76 -2.40 -10.50
C ILE A 212 -25.95 -1.56 -10.97
N GLY A 213 -26.92 -1.30 -10.11
CA GLY A 213 -28.06 -0.44 -10.41
C GLY A 213 -27.71 1.03 -10.65
N LYS A 214 -26.47 1.47 -10.33
CA LYS A 214 -26.01 2.83 -10.65
C LYS A 214 -25.96 3.09 -12.15
N ILE A 215 -25.93 2.03 -12.98
CA ILE A 215 -26.00 2.15 -14.45
C ILE A 215 -27.31 2.76 -14.95
N GLU A 216 -28.38 2.67 -14.16
CA GLU A 216 -29.69 3.26 -14.45
C GLU A 216 -29.82 4.70 -13.89
N ILE A 217 -28.78 5.21 -13.22
CA ILE A 217 -28.74 6.55 -12.63
C ILE A 217 -27.91 7.48 -13.52
N PRO A 218 -28.35 8.71 -13.82
CA PRO A 218 -27.57 9.65 -14.61
C PRO A 218 -26.18 9.94 -14.00
N ASP A 219 -25.12 9.88 -14.83
CA ASP A 219 -23.73 10.11 -14.40
C ASP A 219 -23.52 11.42 -13.63
N ARG A 220 -24.26 12.48 -14.00
CA ARG A 220 -24.21 13.79 -13.30
C ARG A 220 -24.64 13.73 -11.83
N ILE A 221 -25.37 12.69 -11.44
CA ILE A 221 -25.79 12.43 -10.06
C ILE A 221 -24.79 11.50 -9.38
N VAL A 222 -24.41 10.40 -10.06
CA VAL A 222 -23.45 9.41 -9.53
C VAL A 222 -22.09 10.05 -9.23
N ASN A 223 -21.59 10.88 -10.14
CA ASN A 223 -20.26 11.50 -10.07
C ASN A 223 -20.29 12.92 -9.49
N LYS A 224 -21.37 13.32 -8.83
CA LYS A 224 -21.51 14.67 -8.29
C LYS A 224 -20.52 14.86 -7.13
N THR A 225 -19.71 15.91 -7.18
CA THR A 225 -18.68 16.25 -6.16
C THR A 225 -19.18 17.22 -5.09
N PHE A 226 -20.43 17.68 -5.19
CA PHE A 226 -21.07 18.57 -4.23
C PHE A 226 -22.30 17.88 -3.63
N GLU A 227 -22.86 18.47 -2.57
CA GLU A 227 -24.03 17.91 -1.90
C GLU A 227 -25.19 17.64 -2.88
N LEU A 228 -25.76 16.44 -2.75
CA LEU A 228 -26.95 16.04 -3.47
C LEU A 228 -28.16 16.73 -2.84
N THR A 229 -29.04 17.27 -3.66
CA THR A 229 -30.38 17.66 -3.22
C THR A 229 -31.13 16.42 -2.76
N ARG A 230 -32.18 16.60 -1.95
CA ARG A 230 -33.03 15.49 -1.49
C ARG A 230 -33.60 14.65 -2.64
N ALA A 231 -33.97 15.29 -3.75
CA ALA A 231 -34.49 14.58 -4.93
C ALA A 231 -33.40 13.75 -5.64
N GLU A 232 -32.20 14.31 -5.79
CA GLU A 232 -31.06 13.57 -6.36
C GLU A 232 -30.63 12.42 -5.45
N GLN A 233 -30.64 12.62 -4.13
CA GLN A 233 -30.35 11.58 -3.16
C GLN A 233 -31.38 10.43 -3.24
N ASN A 234 -32.68 10.75 -3.27
CA ASN A 234 -33.74 9.75 -3.41
C ASN A 234 -33.59 8.96 -4.72
N LEU A 235 -33.22 9.63 -5.82
CA LEU A 235 -32.97 8.98 -7.10
C LEU A 235 -31.74 8.08 -7.03
N LEU A 236 -30.62 8.56 -6.46
CA LEU A 236 -29.42 7.76 -6.27
C LEU A 236 -29.72 6.50 -5.45
N GLN A 237 -30.52 6.59 -4.39
CA GLN A 237 -30.91 5.44 -3.56
C GLN A 237 -31.71 4.37 -4.33
N GLN A 238 -32.33 4.71 -5.47
CA GLN A 238 -33.01 3.72 -6.32
C GLN A 238 -32.05 2.69 -6.95
N HIS A 239 -30.72 2.91 -6.91
CA HIS A 239 -29.77 1.94 -7.43
C HIS A 239 -29.90 0.56 -6.76
N CYS A 240 -30.32 0.47 -5.49
CA CYS A 240 -30.59 -0.82 -4.85
C CYS A 240 -31.73 -1.56 -5.57
N HIS A 241 -32.79 -0.85 -5.94
CA HIS A 241 -33.95 -1.42 -6.64
C HIS A 241 -33.61 -1.79 -8.09
N TYR A 242 -32.93 -0.91 -8.82
CA TYR A 242 -32.48 -1.21 -10.17
C TYR A 242 -31.48 -2.37 -10.19
N GLY A 243 -30.57 -2.40 -9.21
CA GLY A 243 -29.61 -3.48 -9.02
C GLY A 243 -30.30 -4.82 -8.81
N GLN A 244 -31.36 -4.87 -8.00
CA GLN A 244 -32.19 -6.06 -7.83
C GLN A 244 -32.74 -6.58 -9.16
N GLN A 245 -33.39 -5.70 -9.95
CA GLN A 245 -33.99 -6.07 -11.22
C GLN A 245 -32.94 -6.61 -12.22
N ILE A 246 -31.76 -5.99 -12.26
CA ILE A 246 -30.64 -6.44 -13.09
C ILE A 246 -30.14 -7.81 -12.60
N ALA A 247 -29.91 -7.96 -11.30
CA ALA A 247 -29.41 -9.21 -10.71
C ALA A 247 -30.35 -10.40 -10.94
N GLU A 248 -31.65 -10.20 -10.81
CA GLU A 248 -32.67 -11.21 -11.09
C GLU A 248 -32.67 -11.62 -12.56
N LYS A 249 -32.56 -10.65 -13.49
CA LYS A 249 -32.44 -10.94 -14.94
C LYS A 249 -31.16 -11.70 -15.30
N LEU A 250 -30.07 -11.44 -14.57
CA LEU A 250 -28.81 -12.14 -14.71
C LEU A 250 -28.85 -13.56 -14.11
N GLY A 251 -29.90 -13.91 -13.37
CA GLY A 251 -30.02 -15.20 -12.69
C GLY A 251 -29.09 -15.34 -11.48
N LEU A 252 -28.71 -14.22 -10.84
CA LEU A 252 -27.88 -14.25 -9.64
C LEU A 252 -28.66 -14.88 -8.47
N SER A 253 -27.94 -15.56 -7.59
CA SER A 253 -28.54 -16.26 -6.46
C SER A 253 -29.15 -15.30 -5.44
N LYS A 254 -30.15 -15.75 -4.68
CA LYS A 254 -30.83 -14.95 -3.66
C LYS A 254 -29.88 -14.25 -2.66
N PRO A 255 -28.82 -14.91 -2.13
CA PRO A 255 -27.87 -14.22 -1.25
C PRO A 255 -27.16 -13.03 -1.90
N ILE A 256 -26.83 -13.13 -3.20
CA ILE A 256 -26.21 -12.03 -3.96
C ILE A 256 -27.22 -10.89 -4.15
N VAL A 257 -28.46 -11.22 -4.53
CA VAL A 257 -29.55 -10.24 -4.65
C VAL A 257 -29.82 -9.52 -3.32
N ASP A 258 -29.74 -10.23 -2.19
CA ASP A 258 -29.89 -9.64 -0.86
C ASP A 258 -28.78 -8.66 -0.52
N ILE A 259 -27.53 -8.96 -0.89
CA ILE A 259 -26.42 -7.99 -0.74
C ILE A 259 -26.71 -6.74 -1.57
N ILE A 260 -27.05 -6.89 -2.85
CA ILE A 260 -27.33 -5.77 -3.75
C ILE A 260 -28.47 -4.89 -3.22
N THR A 261 -29.51 -5.48 -2.65
CA THR A 261 -30.66 -4.73 -2.13
C THR A 261 -30.42 -4.10 -0.76
N GLN A 262 -29.58 -4.71 0.09
CA GLN A 262 -29.50 -4.38 1.51
C GLN A 262 -28.15 -3.82 1.97
N HIS A 263 -27.16 -3.63 1.09
CA HIS A 263 -25.83 -3.15 1.47
C HIS A 263 -25.80 -1.71 2.03
N HIS A 264 -26.93 -0.99 1.98
CA HIS A 264 -27.14 0.31 2.63
C HIS A 264 -28.11 0.25 3.81
N GLU A 265 -28.56 -0.93 4.21
CA GLU A 265 -29.34 -1.14 5.42
C GLU A 265 -28.43 -1.11 6.64
N TYR A 266 -28.92 -0.49 7.71
CA TYR A 266 -28.18 -0.34 8.96
C TYR A 266 -28.94 -1.02 10.10
N ALA A 267 -28.20 -1.61 11.06
CA ALA A 267 -28.76 -2.39 12.15
C ALA A 267 -29.78 -1.62 13.01
N ASP A 268 -29.64 -0.28 13.11
CA ASP A 268 -30.58 0.61 13.81
C ASP A 268 -31.81 1.01 12.98
N GLY A 269 -31.87 0.64 11.70
CA GLY A 269 -32.94 0.96 10.76
C GLY A 269 -32.88 2.37 10.18
N SER A 270 -31.74 3.06 10.31
CA SER A 270 -31.52 4.35 9.66
C SER A 270 -31.10 4.24 8.19
N GLY A 271 -30.83 3.02 7.71
CA GLY A 271 -30.44 2.71 6.33
C GLY A 271 -31.61 2.72 5.34
N TYR A 272 -31.34 2.27 4.12
CA TYR A 272 -32.30 2.22 3.01
C TYR A 272 -32.04 0.97 2.15
N PRO A 273 -32.98 0.54 1.27
CA PRO A 273 -34.26 1.17 0.90
C PRO A 273 -35.46 0.78 1.77
N SER A 274 -35.37 -0.30 2.55
CA SER A 274 -36.48 -0.90 3.29
C SER A 274 -36.46 -0.61 4.79
N PHE A 275 -35.44 0.10 5.30
CA PHE A 275 -35.30 0.49 6.71
C PHE A 275 -35.30 -0.71 7.66
N LEU A 276 -34.62 -1.79 7.23
CA LEU A 276 -34.53 -3.04 7.97
C LEU A 276 -33.71 -2.85 9.25
N ARG A 277 -33.98 -3.69 10.27
CA ARG A 277 -33.32 -3.62 11.57
C ARG A 277 -32.71 -4.95 11.95
N GLY A 278 -31.49 -4.91 12.49
CA GLY A 278 -30.78 -6.07 13.03
C GLY A 278 -30.89 -7.30 12.14
N ASP A 279 -31.45 -8.38 12.69
CA ASP A 279 -31.55 -9.69 12.03
C ASP A 279 -32.54 -9.77 10.87
N LYS A 280 -33.27 -8.69 10.56
CA LYS A 280 -34.04 -8.60 9.30
C LYS A 280 -33.13 -8.35 8.10
N ILE A 281 -31.91 -7.88 8.32
CA ILE A 281 -30.88 -7.69 7.29
C ILE A 281 -30.15 -9.02 7.11
N SER A 282 -29.97 -9.43 5.86
CA SER A 282 -29.19 -10.61 5.50
C SER A 282 -27.83 -10.58 6.20
N PRO A 283 -27.37 -11.68 6.83
CA PRO A 283 -26.07 -11.75 7.47
C PRO A 283 -24.93 -11.30 6.54
N LEU A 284 -24.99 -11.66 5.26
CA LEU A 284 -23.98 -11.26 4.28
C LEU A 284 -24.02 -9.75 4.00
N ALA A 285 -25.22 -9.17 3.88
CA ALA A 285 -25.38 -7.74 3.66
C ALA A 285 -24.90 -6.89 4.86
N ARG A 286 -25.01 -7.39 6.10
CA ARG A 286 -24.45 -6.74 7.29
C ARG A 286 -22.93 -6.59 7.22
N ILE A 287 -22.23 -7.57 6.64
CA ILE A 287 -20.79 -7.50 6.43
C ILE A 287 -20.45 -6.45 5.36
N VAL A 288 -21.16 -6.51 4.22
CA VAL A 288 -20.95 -5.58 3.11
C VAL A 288 -21.26 -4.14 3.51
N ALA A 289 -22.28 -3.90 4.34
CA ALA A 289 -22.60 -2.55 4.83
C ALA A 289 -21.42 -1.90 5.57
N VAL A 290 -20.69 -2.65 6.40
CA VAL A 290 -19.52 -2.14 7.14
C VAL A 290 -18.39 -1.76 6.17
N THR A 291 -18.02 -2.66 5.26
CA THR A 291 -16.88 -2.46 4.35
C THR A 291 -17.19 -1.41 3.28
N ASN A 292 -18.43 -1.39 2.77
CA ASN A 292 -18.93 -0.38 1.85
C ASN A 292 -18.92 1.02 2.47
N THR A 293 -19.40 1.17 3.71
CA THR A 293 -19.32 2.47 4.39
C THR A 293 -17.88 2.91 4.58
N TYR A 294 -17.00 2.01 5.00
CA TYR A 294 -15.59 2.32 5.17
C TYR A 294 -14.94 2.82 3.87
N ASP A 295 -15.13 2.09 2.76
CA ASP A 295 -14.55 2.47 1.48
C ASP A 295 -15.10 3.83 1.00
N ASN A 296 -16.41 4.06 1.12
CA ASN A 296 -17.02 5.35 0.77
C ASN A 296 -16.51 6.53 1.63
N LEU A 297 -16.15 6.30 2.89
CA LEU A 297 -15.52 7.33 3.73
C LEU A 297 -14.09 7.64 3.28
N CYS A 298 -13.34 6.62 2.84
CA CYS A 298 -11.96 6.75 2.37
C CYS A 298 -11.84 7.25 0.93
N ASN A 299 -12.88 7.04 0.11
CA ASN A 299 -12.84 7.22 -1.35
C ASN A 299 -14.04 8.04 -1.84
N ARG A 300 -14.25 9.24 -1.27
CA ARG A 300 -15.38 10.10 -1.68
C ARG A 300 -15.20 10.62 -3.11
N PRO A 301 -16.31 10.89 -3.84
CA PRO A 301 -16.25 11.55 -5.15
C PRO A 301 -15.46 12.87 -5.12
N ASN A 302 -15.65 13.67 -4.06
CA ASN A 302 -14.76 14.78 -3.77
C ASN A 302 -13.59 14.32 -2.89
N HIS A 303 -12.41 14.23 -3.50
CA HIS A 303 -11.18 13.82 -2.81
C HIS A 303 -10.82 14.68 -1.60
N ALA A 304 -11.15 15.97 -1.62
CA ALA A 304 -10.87 16.86 -0.49
C ALA A 304 -11.65 16.49 0.79
N ASP A 305 -12.78 15.79 0.64
CA ASP A 305 -13.65 15.39 1.75
C ASP A 305 -13.36 13.96 2.24
N SER A 306 -12.44 13.25 1.59
CA SER A 306 -12.10 11.86 1.93
C SER A 306 -11.37 11.81 3.27
N MET A 307 -11.77 10.85 4.11
CA MET A 307 -11.11 10.60 5.39
C MET A 307 -9.89 9.71 5.16
N SER A 308 -8.85 9.91 5.97
CA SER A 308 -7.79 8.90 6.04
C SER A 308 -8.37 7.57 6.58
N PRO A 309 -7.77 6.41 6.25
CA PRO A 309 -8.16 5.11 6.75
C PRO A 309 -8.39 5.07 8.28
N HIS A 310 -7.47 5.64 9.05
CA HIS A 310 -7.59 5.74 10.51
C HIS A 310 -8.76 6.64 10.95
N GLU A 311 -9.00 7.77 10.29
CA GLU A 311 -10.14 8.64 10.58
C GLU A 311 -11.47 7.97 10.24
N ALA A 312 -11.56 7.25 9.12
CA ALA A 312 -12.76 6.53 8.72
C ALA A 312 -13.15 5.48 9.76
N MET A 313 -12.20 4.65 10.23
CA MET A 313 -12.47 3.69 11.31
C MET A 313 -12.87 4.39 12.62
N SER A 314 -12.15 5.45 13.00
CA SER A 314 -12.45 6.22 14.22
C SER A 314 -13.84 6.83 14.16
N TYR A 315 -14.24 7.35 13.00
CA TYR A 315 -15.57 7.88 12.75
C TYR A 315 -16.64 6.80 12.82
N MET A 316 -16.43 5.66 12.16
CA MET A 316 -17.36 4.54 12.21
C MET A 316 -17.56 4.04 13.65
N PHE A 317 -16.48 3.86 14.41
CA PHE A 317 -16.55 3.41 15.80
C PHE A 317 -17.16 4.46 16.75
N GLY A 318 -16.81 5.74 16.58
CA GLY A 318 -17.24 6.80 17.48
C GLY A 318 -18.63 7.37 17.18
N LYS A 319 -19.05 7.38 15.91
CA LYS A 319 -20.27 8.07 15.45
C LYS A 319 -21.30 7.15 14.81
N MET A 320 -20.88 6.06 14.17
CA MET A 320 -21.78 5.17 13.43
C MET A 320 -21.98 3.80 14.09
N ARG A 321 -21.39 3.54 15.26
CA ARG A 321 -21.40 2.21 15.91
C ARG A 321 -22.77 1.55 16.02
N LYS A 322 -23.84 2.33 16.21
CA LYS A 322 -25.22 1.81 16.31
C LYS A 322 -25.80 1.34 14.97
N GLN A 323 -25.24 1.80 13.85
CA GLN A 323 -25.68 1.46 12.50
C GLN A 323 -25.19 0.08 12.06
N PHE A 324 -24.22 -0.52 12.76
CA PHE A 324 -23.60 -1.76 12.35
C PHE A 324 -23.86 -2.89 13.34
N ASP A 325 -23.74 -4.12 12.84
CA ASP A 325 -23.59 -5.28 13.70
C ASP A 325 -22.29 -5.14 14.51
N PRO A 326 -22.36 -5.18 15.86
CA PRO A 326 -21.17 -4.98 16.69
C PRO A 326 -20.08 -6.02 16.48
N ALA A 327 -20.44 -7.27 16.18
CA ALA A 327 -19.46 -8.33 15.96
C ALA A 327 -18.70 -8.08 14.66
N VAL A 328 -19.43 -7.71 13.59
CA VAL A 328 -18.84 -7.39 12.29
C VAL A 328 -17.95 -6.15 12.37
N LEU A 329 -18.42 -5.05 12.97
CA LEU A 329 -17.64 -3.81 13.06
C LEU A 329 -16.35 -4.01 13.87
N ASN A 330 -16.44 -4.68 15.02
CA ASN A 330 -15.27 -4.95 15.86
C ASN A 330 -14.25 -5.84 15.14
N LEU A 331 -14.73 -6.84 14.40
CA LEU A 331 -13.86 -7.70 13.62
C LEU A 331 -13.19 -6.96 12.47
N PHE A 332 -13.93 -6.11 11.76
CA PHE A 332 -13.38 -5.28 10.69
C PHE A 332 -12.25 -4.38 11.21
N ILE A 333 -12.48 -3.68 12.32
CA ILE A 333 -11.46 -2.83 12.96
C ILE A 333 -10.23 -3.66 13.37
N ARG A 334 -10.43 -4.85 13.95
CA ARG A 334 -9.32 -5.75 14.31
C ARG A 334 -8.52 -6.17 13.08
N SER A 335 -9.20 -6.49 11.99
CA SER A 335 -8.58 -6.99 10.76
C SER A 335 -7.78 -5.90 10.04
N MET A 336 -8.28 -4.67 10.04
CA MET A 336 -7.60 -3.50 9.47
C MET A 336 -6.44 -2.99 10.35
N GLY A 337 -6.40 -3.42 11.62
CA GLY A 337 -5.45 -2.93 12.61
C GLY A 337 -5.73 -1.50 13.07
N ILE A 338 -4.94 -1.00 14.02
CA ILE A 338 -5.13 0.37 14.54
C ILE A 338 -4.72 1.41 13.50
N TYR A 339 -3.73 1.08 12.68
CA TYR A 339 -3.18 1.93 11.63
C TYR A 339 -3.29 1.21 10.28
N PRO A 340 -4.43 1.33 9.58
CA PRO A 340 -4.62 0.64 8.30
C PRO A 340 -3.68 1.17 7.22
N PRO A 341 -3.47 0.42 6.13
CA PRO A 341 -2.70 0.88 4.97
C PRO A 341 -3.22 2.23 4.47
N GLY A 342 -2.31 3.20 4.36
CA GLY A 342 -2.60 4.61 4.02
C GLY A 342 -2.59 5.56 5.20
N THR A 343 -2.50 5.05 6.42
CA THR A 343 -2.31 5.89 7.60
C THR A 343 -0.91 6.49 7.58
N ILE A 344 -0.82 7.82 7.67
CA ILE A 344 0.46 8.51 7.90
C ILE A 344 0.75 8.44 9.39
N VAL A 345 1.97 8.06 9.73
CA VAL A 345 2.39 7.83 11.11
C VAL A 345 3.70 8.56 11.40
N LYS A 346 3.87 8.93 12.65
CA LYS A 346 5.16 9.31 13.22
C LYS A 346 5.60 8.21 14.18
N LEU A 347 6.86 7.83 14.08
CA LEU A 347 7.48 6.83 14.94
C LEU A 347 8.07 7.46 16.21
N SER A 348 8.42 6.63 17.18
CA SER A 348 8.99 7.02 18.47
C SER A 348 10.29 7.83 18.36
N ASP A 349 11.04 7.69 17.26
CA ASP A 349 12.24 8.47 16.92
C ASP A 349 11.94 9.77 16.14
N ALA A 350 10.67 10.14 16.03
CA ALA A 350 10.12 11.24 15.23
C ALA A 350 10.24 11.07 13.71
N THR A 351 10.71 9.92 13.21
CA THR A 351 10.67 9.61 11.78
C THR A 351 9.23 9.54 11.29
N LEU A 352 8.97 10.15 10.13
CA LEU A 352 7.66 10.10 9.48
C LEU A 352 7.59 8.95 8.48
N GLY A 353 6.41 8.36 8.35
CA GLY A 353 6.17 7.30 7.37
C GLY A 353 4.70 7.09 7.04
N MET A 354 4.45 6.17 6.14
CA MET A 354 3.10 5.78 5.73
C MET A 354 2.96 4.27 5.83
N VAL A 355 1.91 3.80 6.48
CA VAL A 355 1.59 2.37 6.53
C VAL A 355 1.27 1.87 5.13
N VAL A 356 1.98 0.85 4.66
CA VAL A 356 1.77 0.25 3.33
C VAL A 356 1.14 -1.13 3.39
N ALA A 357 1.33 -1.84 4.51
CA ALA A 357 0.73 -3.15 4.75
C ALA A 357 0.46 -3.37 6.24
N VAL A 358 -0.61 -4.12 6.53
CA VAL A 358 -0.95 -4.59 7.88
C VAL A 358 -1.08 -6.10 7.85
N ASN A 359 -0.65 -6.77 8.92
CA ASN A 359 -0.93 -8.18 9.16
C ASN A 359 -2.06 -8.29 10.20
N SER A 360 -3.17 -8.95 9.86
CA SER A 360 -4.31 -9.11 10.78
C SER A 360 -3.94 -9.82 12.10
N GLY A 361 -2.92 -10.68 12.09
CA GLY A 361 -2.40 -11.34 13.28
C GLY A 361 -1.60 -10.42 14.23
N LYS A 362 -1.10 -9.28 13.74
CA LYS A 362 -0.24 -8.35 14.50
C LYS A 362 -0.58 -6.88 14.20
N PRO A 363 -1.76 -6.39 14.62
CA PRO A 363 -2.32 -5.10 14.20
C PRO A 363 -1.55 -3.85 14.66
N LEU A 364 -0.60 -3.98 15.60
CA LEU A 364 0.25 -2.90 16.12
C LEU A 364 1.62 -2.81 15.45
N ARG A 365 1.98 -3.79 14.60
CA ARG A 365 3.29 -3.86 13.96
C ARG A 365 3.14 -3.90 12.42
N PRO A 366 2.63 -2.82 11.81
CA PRO A 366 2.50 -2.75 10.36
C PRO A 366 3.84 -2.56 9.64
N SER A 367 3.84 -2.71 8.33
CA SER A 367 4.94 -2.31 7.47
C SER A 367 4.79 -0.85 7.04
N VAL A 368 5.82 -0.03 7.23
CA VAL A 368 5.80 1.43 7.08
C VAL A 368 6.85 1.88 6.06
N LEU A 369 6.41 2.60 5.03
CA LEU A 369 7.27 3.32 4.10
C LEU A 369 7.82 4.58 4.79
N ILE A 370 9.14 4.66 4.95
CA ILE A 370 9.80 5.74 5.66
C ILE A 370 10.09 6.92 4.76
N TYR A 371 9.83 8.13 5.26
CA TYR A 371 10.30 9.37 4.67
C TYR A 371 11.78 9.60 5.00
N ASP A 372 12.60 9.71 3.96
CA ASP A 372 13.99 10.17 4.08
C ASP A 372 14.28 11.18 2.95
N PRO A 373 14.59 12.46 3.28
CA PRO A 373 14.85 13.50 2.28
C PRO A 373 16.10 13.20 1.42
N GLY A 374 17.01 12.35 1.90
CA GLY A 374 18.23 11.96 1.19
C GLY A 374 18.05 10.79 0.22
N VAL A 375 16.92 10.08 0.27
CA VAL A 375 16.69 8.84 -0.50
C VAL A 375 15.51 9.03 -1.44
N PRO A 376 15.66 8.93 -2.77
CA PRO A 376 14.53 9.04 -3.70
C PRO A 376 13.39 8.08 -3.32
N LYS A 377 12.13 8.46 -3.55
CA LYS A 377 10.96 7.59 -3.23
C LYS A 377 11.08 6.18 -3.84
N SER A 378 11.63 6.08 -5.05
CA SER A 378 11.87 4.78 -5.72
C SER A 378 12.83 3.88 -4.95
N GLU A 379 13.56 4.39 -3.98
CA GLU A 379 14.56 3.72 -3.12
C GLU A 379 14.17 3.79 -1.63
N ALA A 380 13.02 4.40 -1.31
CA ALA A 380 12.49 4.52 0.03
C ALA A 380 12.41 3.16 0.76
N ILE A 381 12.77 3.20 2.03
CA ILE A 381 12.84 2.02 2.90
C ILE A 381 11.43 1.67 3.37
N ILE A 382 11.06 0.40 3.25
CA ILE A 382 9.88 -0.16 3.92
C ILE A 382 10.39 -0.88 5.17
N LEU A 383 9.97 -0.43 6.35
CA LEU A 383 10.29 -1.06 7.62
C LEU A 383 9.11 -1.91 8.06
N ASP A 384 9.35 -3.18 8.29
CA ASP A 384 8.40 -4.02 9.00
C ASP A 384 8.63 -3.90 10.50
N LEU A 385 7.71 -3.22 11.19
CA LEU A 385 7.84 -2.96 12.62
C LEU A 385 7.81 -4.23 13.46
N GLU A 386 7.43 -5.39 12.91
CA GLU A 386 7.57 -6.67 13.60
C GLU A 386 9.04 -6.96 13.96
N HIS A 387 9.96 -6.60 13.07
CA HIS A 387 11.39 -6.88 13.19
C HIS A 387 12.17 -5.73 13.83
N GLU A 388 11.50 -4.62 14.16
CA GLU A 388 12.08 -3.42 14.75
C GLU A 388 11.48 -3.19 16.15
N PRO A 389 11.91 -3.93 17.19
CA PRO A 389 11.25 -3.94 18.50
C PRO A 389 11.31 -2.60 19.25
N ILE A 390 12.22 -1.70 18.86
CA ILE A 390 12.47 -0.41 19.50
C ILE A 390 11.58 0.69 18.91
N LEU A 391 11.09 0.50 17.67
CA LEU A 391 10.29 1.49 16.97
C LEU A 391 8.80 1.21 17.20
N GLU A 392 8.10 2.24 17.68
CA GLU A 392 6.65 2.22 17.89
C GLU A 392 6.00 3.39 17.18
N ILE A 393 4.72 3.25 16.81
CA ILE A 393 3.94 4.35 16.25
C ILE A 393 3.50 5.26 17.40
N SER A 394 3.99 6.50 17.43
CA SER A 394 3.66 7.47 18.48
C SER A 394 2.36 8.22 18.19
N GLU A 395 2.12 8.58 16.93
CA GLU A 395 0.91 9.31 16.52
C GLU A 395 0.56 9.04 15.05
N SER A 396 -0.74 9.12 14.73
CA SER A 396 -1.23 9.18 13.34
C SER A 396 -1.42 10.64 12.92
N LEU A 397 -1.02 10.98 11.70
CA LEU A 397 -1.09 12.34 11.17
C LEU A 397 -2.06 12.43 9.99
N LYS A 398 -2.67 13.60 9.81
CA LYS A 398 -3.45 13.93 8.62
C LYS A 398 -2.53 14.42 7.50
N PRO A 399 -2.89 14.19 6.23
CA PRO A 399 -2.13 14.73 5.10
C PRO A 399 -1.94 16.26 5.17
N ALA A 400 -2.93 17.00 5.66
CA ALA A 400 -2.88 18.46 5.83
C ALA A 400 -1.87 18.93 6.90
N GLN A 401 -1.38 18.04 7.76
CA GLN A 401 -0.36 18.36 8.77
C GLN A 401 1.07 18.18 8.23
N LEU A 402 1.23 17.66 7.01
CA LEU A 402 2.54 17.42 6.41
C LEU A 402 3.10 18.67 5.76
N SER A 403 4.43 18.79 5.76
CA SER A 403 5.12 19.73 4.86
C SER A 403 4.92 19.28 3.40
N ALA A 404 5.04 20.20 2.46
CA ALA A 404 4.91 19.88 1.03
C ALA A 404 5.91 18.79 0.58
N GLU A 405 7.14 18.83 1.09
CA GLU A 405 8.18 17.84 0.78
C GLU A 405 7.81 16.43 1.25
N VAL A 406 7.36 16.30 2.51
CA VAL A 406 6.94 15.01 3.07
C VAL A 406 5.68 14.51 2.38
N TYR A 407 4.75 15.42 2.08
CA TYR A 407 3.53 15.11 1.34
C TYR A 407 3.87 14.57 -0.04
N ASP A 408 4.72 15.23 -0.81
CA ASP A 408 5.08 14.79 -2.16
C ASP A 408 5.83 13.45 -2.14
N TYR A 409 6.70 13.25 -1.15
CA TYR A 409 7.45 12.03 -0.97
C TYR A 409 6.57 10.83 -0.63
N LEU A 410 5.85 10.89 0.49
CA LEU A 410 4.96 9.81 0.91
C LEU A 410 3.83 9.65 -0.10
N SER A 411 3.42 10.76 -0.73
CA SER A 411 2.28 10.87 -1.64
C SER A 411 1.06 10.19 -1.01
N PRO A 412 0.61 10.67 0.17
CA PRO A 412 -0.58 10.14 0.79
C PRO A 412 -1.72 10.28 -0.22
N ARG A 413 -2.36 9.15 -0.48
CA ARG A 413 -3.11 8.99 -1.71
C ARG A 413 -4.44 9.71 -1.65
N LYS A 414 -4.93 10.11 -2.82
CA LYS A 414 -6.27 10.68 -2.94
C LYS A 414 -7.33 9.58 -2.85
N ARG A 415 -6.95 8.33 -3.16
CA ARG A 415 -7.77 7.13 -2.97
C ARG A 415 -6.98 6.01 -2.29
N THR A 416 -7.69 5.23 -1.48
CA THR A 416 -7.15 4.05 -0.83
C THR A 416 -7.65 2.82 -1.57
N THR A 417 -6.73 2.02 -2.10
CA THR A 417 -7.04 0.79 -2.85
C THR A 417 -6.32 -0.38 -2.22
N TYR A 418 -7.05 -1.49 -2.05
CA TYR A 418 -6.63 -2.64 -1.26
C TYR A 418 -6.55 -3.91 -2.12
N PHE A 419 -5.54 -4.74 -1.89
CA PHE A 419 -5.46 -6.07 -2.47
C PHE A 419 -4.70 -7.05 -1.57
N PHE A 420 -4.96 -8.35 -1.73
CA PHE A 420 -4.34 -9.42 -0.94
C PHE A 420 -2.88 -9.65 -1.34
N ASP A 421 -2.01 -9.74 -0.34
CA ASP A 421 -0.67 -10.31 -0.51
C ASP A 421 -0.78 -11.84 -0.55
N SER A 422 -0.42 -12.45 -1.68
CA SER A 422 -0.52 -13.90 -1.90
C SER A 422 0.82 -14.66 -1.77
N GLU A 423 1.92 -13.95 -1.47
CA GLU A 423 3.28 -14.49 -1.60
C GLU A 423 4.09 -14.44 -0.30
N ARG A 424 3.53 -13.89 0.80
CA ARG A 424 4.27 -13.69 2.06
C ARG A 424 4.85 -14.98 2.66
N GLN A 425 4.28 -16.15 2.36
CA GLN A 425 4.76 -17.44 2.86
C GLN A 425 5.77 -18.19 1.96
N LYS A 426 6.15 -17.66 0.79
CA LYS A 426 7.26 -18.29 0.02
C LYS A 426 8.65 -17.93 0.55
N ALA A 427 8.75 -17.10 1.59
CA ALA A 427 9.99 -16.93 2.33
C ALA A 427 10.21 -18.15 3.24
N PRO A 428 11.37 -18.83 3.16
CA PRO A 428 11.63 -19.96 4.04
C PRO A 428 11.61 -19.49 5.49
N ALA A 429 10.83 -20.19 6.33
CA ALA A 429 10.99 -20.11 7.77
C ALA A 429 12.43 -20.53 8.09
N HIS A 430 13.24 -19.58 8.56
CA HIS A 430 14.59 -19.85 9.05
C HIS A 430 14.55 -20.27 10.51
#